data_AF-A0AA45TV53-F1
#
_entry.id   AF-A0AA45TV53-F1
#
_cell.length_a   1.000
_cell.length_b   1.000
_cell.length_c   1.000
_cell.angle_alpha   90.00
_cell.angle_beta   90.00
_cell.angle_gamma   90.00
#
_symmetry.space_group_name_H-M   'P 1'
#
loop_
_entity.id
_entity.type
_entity.pdbx_description
1 polymer ?
#
loop_
_entity_poly.entity_id
_entity_poly.type
_entity_poly.pdbx_seq_one_letter_code
_entity_poly.pdbx_strand_id
1 'polypeptide(L)'
;MELHPSLMSTVALIKRAFPEGVTEANYLPLLTVLYPHMSDRSLAMVVGHFLGQDYPLVLNDIYGVGGGSKPASPDAAAAVQARLVAAGLEEWIQEE
;
A
#
# COMPACT_ATOMS: atom_id res chain seq x y z
N MET A 1 -3.77 17.15 0.76
CA MET A 1 -4.78 16.65 -0.20
C MET A 1 -5.77 15.82 0.59
N GLU A 2 -7.07 16.11 0.47
CA GLU A 2 -8.10 15.30 1.13
C GLU A 2 -8.24 13.96 0.41
N LEU A 3 -8.34 12.88 1.18
CA LEU A 3 -8.50 11.53 0.63
C LEU A 3 -9.97 11.32 0.26
N HIS A 4 -10.24 10.79 -0.93
CA HIS A 4 -11.60 10.46 -1.34
C HIS A 4 -12.20 9.40 -0.39
N PRO A 5 -13.48 9.49 0.02
CA PRO A 5 -14.09 8.54 0.96
C PRO A 5 -13.97 7.07 0.57
N SER A 6 -13.99 6.78 -0.74
CA SER A 6 -13.83 5.41 -1.26
C SER A 6 -12.46 4.78 -0.96
N LEU A 7 -11.46 5.58 -0.56
CA LEU A 7 -10.12 5.10 -0.23
C LEU A 7 -9.93 4.88 1.28
N MET A 8 -10.94 5.23 2.09
CA MET A 8 -10.87 5.07 3.54
C MET A 8 -10.88 3.60 3.95
N SER A 9 -11.48 2.70 3.17
CA SER A 9 -11.41 1.26 3.46
C SER A 9 -9.99 0.73 3.31
N THR A 10 -9.24 1.20 2.30
CA THR A 10 -7.81 0.86 2.14
C THR A 10 -6.97 1.41 3.29
N VAL A 11 -7.20 2.65 3.72
CA VAL A 11 -6.52 3.22 4.90
C VAL A 11 -6.82 2.39 6.15
N ALA A 12 -8.06 1.96 6.34
CA ALA A 12 -8.46 1.11 7.45
C ALA A 12 -7.76 -0.27 7.40
N LEU A 13 -7.68 -0.90 6.22
CA LEU A 13 -6.95 -2.15 6.02
C LEU A 13 -5.48 -2.00 6.41
N ILE A 14 -4.79 -0.97 5.88
CA ILE A 14 -3.37 -0.73 6.19
C ILE A 14 -3.19 -0.46 7.68
N LYS A 15 -4.08 0.31 8.31
CA LYS A 15 -4.04 0.58 9.75
C LYS A 15 -4.24 -0.68 10.60
N ARG A 16 -5.13 -1.59 10.19
CA ARG A 16 -5.32 -2.89 10.88
C ARG A 16 -4.08 -3.76 10.75
N ALA A 17 -3.47 -3.80 9.56
CA ALA A 17 -2.23 -4.55 9.34
C ALA A 17 -1.06 -3.93 10.13
N PHE A 18 -0.90 -2.61 10.08
CA PHE A 18 0.23 -1.86 10.63
C PHE A 18 -0.22 -0.83 11.68
N PRO A 19 -0.66 -1.28 12.87
CA PRO A 19 -1.20 -0.37 13.90
C PRO A 19 -0.16 0.61 14.44
N GLU A 20 1.12 0.23 14.42
CA GLU A 20 2.27 1.06 14.84
C GLU A 20 2.91 1.84 13.67
N GLY A 21 2.32 1.77 12.48
CA GLY A 21 2.86 2.34 11.25
C GLY A 21 3.69 1.34 10.43
N VAL A 22 4.05 1.77 9.22
CA VAL A 22 4.83 0.96 8.25
C VAL A 22 6.29 1.34 8.38
N THR A 23 7.13 0.35 8.65
CA THR A 23 8.59 0.53 8.68
C THR A 23 9.15 0.66 7.27
N GLU A 24 10.35 1.24 7.13
CA GLU A 24 11.02 1.37 5.82
C GLU A 24 11.16 0.01 5.11
N ALA A 25 11.46 -1.05 5.85
CA ALA A 25 11.58 -2.41 5.31
C ALA A 25 10.26 -2.95 4.73
N ASN A 26 9.11 -2.46 5.19
CA ASN A 26 7.78 -2.88 4.74
C ASN A 26 7.18 -1.94 3.69
N TYR A 27 7.79 -0.78 3.43
CA TYR A 27 7.25 0.22 2.51
C TYR A 27 7.15 -0.29 1.07
N LEU A 28 8.26 -0.68 0.44
CA LEU A 28 8.23 -1.22 -0.93
C LEU A 28 7.41 -2.53 -1.04
N PRO A 29 7.50 -3.47 -0.09
CA PRO A 29 6.59 -4.62 -0.03
C PRO A 29 5.11 -4.24 0.00
N LEU A 30 4.72 -3.24 0.79
CA LEU A 30 3.34 -2.76 0.87
C LEU A 30 2.86 -2.21 -0.49
N LEU A 31 3.68 -1.39 -1.15
CA LEU A 31 3.38 -0.91 -2.49
C LEU A 31 3.21 -2.08 -3.47
N THR A 32 4.14 -3.04 -3.43
CA THR A 32 4.14 -4.21 -4.32
C THR A 32 2.88 -5.06 -4.17
N VAL A 33 2.41 -5.28 -2.94
CA VAL A 33 1.22 -6.11 -2.69
C VAL A 33 -0.06 -5.40 -3.10
N LEU A 34 -0.18 -4.09 -2.87
CA LEU A 34 -1.40 -3.34 -3.20
C LEU A 34 -1.47 -2.88 -4.67
N TYR A 35 -0.33 -2.79 -5.34
CA TYR A 35 -0.22 -2.33 -6.73
C TYR A 35 -1.19 -3.02 -7.71
N PRO A 36 -1.38 -4.35 -7.69
CA PRO A 36 -2.30 -5.01 -8.62
C PRO A 36 -3.79 -4.67 -8.40
N HIS A 37 -4.15 -4.10 -7.25
CA HIS A 37 -5.54 -3.89 -6.82
C HIS A 37 -5.98 -2.43 -6.89
N MET A 38 -5.08 -1.50 -7.20
CA MET A 38 -5.35 -0.06 -7.16
C MET A 38 -4.70 0.65 -8.34
N SER A 39 -5.28 1.77 -8.78
CA SER A 39 -4.55 2.67 -9.68
C SER A 39 -3.35 3.30 -8.97
N ASP A 40 -2.29 3.61 -9.72
CA ASP A 40 -1.09 4.28 -9.19
C ASP A 40 -1.44 5.55 -8.39
N ARG A 41 -2.40 6.32 -8.90
CA ARG A 41 -2.88 7.54 -8.23
C ARG A 41 -3.53 7.21 -6.89
N SER A 42 -4.43 6.24 -6.85
CA SER A 42 -5.13 5.86 -5.63
C SER A 42 -4.15 5.33 -4.57
N LEU A 43 -3.22 4.47 -4.99
CA LEU A 43 -2.20 3.93 -4.09
C LEU A 43 -1.29 5.04 -3.54
N ALA A 44 -0.84 5.96 -4.39
CA ALA A 44 -0.02 7.10 -3.97
C ALA A 44 -0.76 8.01 -2.97
N MET A 45 -2.06 8.27 -3.19
CA MET A 45 -2.88 9.07 -2.28
C MET A 45 -3.04 8.39 -0.92
N VAL A 46 -3.36 7.08 -0.90
CA VAL A 46 -3.55 6.32 0.34
C VAL A 46 -2.26 6.25 1.15
N VAL A 47 -1.16 5.84 0.51
CA VAL A 47 0.11 5.64 1.21
C VAL A 47 0.72 6.98 1.63
N GLY A 48 0.66 8.00 0.77
CA GLY A 48 1.08 9.36 1.13
C GLY A 48 0.29 9.91 2.31
N HIS A 49 -1.03 9.71 2.32
CA HIS A 49 -1.89 10.10 3.45
C HIS A 49 -1.56 9.33 4.74
N PHE A 50 -1.43 8.00 4.66
CA PHE A 50 -1.23 7.14 5.82
C PHE A 50 0.15 7.29 6.45
N LEU A 51 1.19 7.48 5.63
CA LEU A 51 2.59 7.60 6.09
C LEU A 51 3.04 9.06 6.26
N GLY A 52 2.19 10.04 5.93
CA GLY A 52 2.57 11.45 5.93
C GLY A 52 3.66 11.77 4.89
N GLN A 53 3.73 11.00 3.82
CA GLN A 53 4.73 11.15 2.75
C GLN A 53 4.19 11.98 1.59
N ASP A 54 5.11 12.64 0.89
CA ASP A 54 4.75 13.52 -0.22
C ASP A 54 4.27 12.72 -1.44
N TYR A 55 3.09 13.05 -1.95
CA TYR A 55 2.43 12.31 -3.04
C TYR A 55 3.35 12.09 -4.26
N PRO A 56 4.11 13.08 -4.77
CA PRO A 56 4.98 12.89 -5.93
C PRO A 56 6.09 11.87 -5.69
N LEU A 57 6.59 11.75 -4.46
CA LEU A 57 7.63 10.79 -4.10
C LEU A 57 7.06 9.37 -4.08
N VAL A 58 5.91 9.18 -3.42
CA VAL A 58 5.23 7.88 -3.39
C VAL A 58 4.85 7.43 -4.80
N LEU A 59 4.36 8.34 -5.65
CA LEU A 59 4.05 8.03 -7.04
C LEU A 59 5.30 7.60 -7.83
N ASN A 60 6.44 8.24 -7.60
CA ASN A 60 7.71 7.82 -8.21
C ASN A 60 8.13 6.41 -7.75
N ASP A 61 7.93 6.08 -6.48
CA ASP A 61 8.20 4.73 -5.96
C ASP A 61 7.29 3.68 -6.57
N ILE A 62 6.01 4.00 -6.75
CA ILE A 62 5.02 3.12 -7.42
C ILE A 62 5.43 2.84 -8.87
N TYR A 63 5.84 3.86 -9.63
CA TYR A 63 6.41 3.64 -10.96
C TYR A 63 7.67 2.78 -10.92
N GLY A 64 8.49 2.94 -9.88
CA GLY A 64 9.67 2.11 -9.67
C GLY A 64 9.34 0.65 -9.43
N VAL A 65 8.30 0.37 -8.65
CA VAL A 65 7.78 -0.98 -8.38
C VAL A 65 7.19 -1.58 -9.65
N GLY A 66 6.25 -0.89 -10.31
CA GLY A 66 5.60 -1.37 -11.54
C GLY A 66 6.56 -1.55 -12.72
N GLY A 67 7.59 -0.71 -12.80
CA GLY A 67 8.64 -0.79 -13.81
C GLY A 67 9.84 -1.69 -13.43
N GLY A 68 9.84 -2.29 -12.24
CA GLY A 68 10.90 -3.20 -11.78
C GLY A 68 12.24 -2.55 -11.39
N SER A 69 12.31 -1.22 -11.32
CA SER A 69 13.54 -0.50 -10.90
C SER A 69 13.68 -0.37 -9.38
N LYS A 70 12.60 -0.61 -8.62
CA LYS A 70 12.57 -0.66 -7.15
C LYS A 70 11.89 -1.96 -6.66
N PRO A 71 12.48 -3.14 -6.92
CA PRO A 71 11.84 -4.40 -6.54
C PRO A 71 11.80 -4.55 -5.01
N ALA A 72 10.66 -4.98 -4.48
CA ALA A 72 10.60 -5.50 -3.13
C ALA A 72 11.23 -6.91 -3.09
N SER A 73 11.83 -7.28 -1.95
CA SER A 73 12.22 -8.68 -1.73
C SER A 73 10.97 -9.56 -1.77
N PRO A 74 10.98 -10.70 -2.50
CA PRO A 74 9.84 -11.62 -2.55
C PRO A 74 9.39 -12.09 -1.16
N ASP A 75 10.34 -12.38 -0.27
CA ASP A 75 10.04 -12.82 1.10
C ASP A 75 9.38 -11.69 1.91
N ALA A 76 9.82 -10.46 1.73
CA ALA A 76 9.23 -9.30 2.39
C ALA A 76 7.82 -9.00 1.84
N ALA A 77 7.62 -9.12 0.53
CA ALA A 77 6.32 -9.00 -0.11
C ALA A 77 5.34 -10.07 0.41
N ALA A 78 5.78 -11.33 0.51
CA ALA A 78 4.97 -12.42 1.06
C ALA A 78 4.62 -12.19 2.53
N ALA A 79 5.56 -11.69 3.34
CA ALA A 79 5.29 -11.37 4.75
C ALA A 79 4.27 -10.24 4.90
N VAL A 80 4.37 -9.17 4.09
CA VAL A 80 3.39 -8.08 4.08
C VAL A 80 2.03 -8.55 3.55
N GLN A 81 2.02 -9.41 2.53
CA GLN A 81 0.79 -10.01 2.02
C GLN A 81 0.08 -10.82 3.10
N ALA A 82 0.78 -11.71 3.80
CA ALA A 82 0.21 -12.50 4.89
C ALA A 82 -0.36 -11.61 6.00
N ARG A 83 0.33 -10.50 6.30
CA ARG A 83 -0.13 -9.52 7.30
C ARG A 83 -1.39 -8.78 6.86
N LEU A 84 -1.48 -8.40 5.58
CA LEU A 84 -2.67 -7.77 5.01
C LEU A 84 -3.85 -8.76 4.94
N VAL A 85 -3.61 -10.02 4.57
CA VAL A 85 -4.62 -11.10 4.61
C VAL A 85 -5.18 -11.25 6.02
N ALA A 86 -4.32 -11.33 7.04
CA ALA A 86 -4.76 -11.37 8.44
C ALA A 86 -5.55 -10.12 8.89
N ALA A 87 -5.43 -9.01 8.16
CA ALA A 87 -6.15 -7.76 8.39
C ALA A 87 -7.41 -7.60 7.52
N GLY A 88 -7.76 -8.61 6.72
CA GLY A 88 -8.95 -8.64 5.86
C GLY A 88 -8.73 -8.14 4.43
N LEU A 89 -7.56 -8.42 3.84
CA LEU A 89 -7.26 -8.07 2.44
C LEU A 89 -8.21 -8.78 1.48
N GLU A 90 -8.58 -10.03 1.74
CA GLU A 90 -9.41 -10.81 0.84
C GLU A 90 -10.81 -10.21 0.73
N GLU A 91 -11.41 -9.82 1.85
CA GLU A 91 -12.70 -9.12 1.88
C GLU A 91 -12.59 -7.76 1.21
N TRP A 92 -11.51 -7.01 1.48
CA TRP A 92 -11.28 -5.71 0.88
C TRP A 92 -11.16 -5.76 -0.64
N ILE A 93 -10.52 -6.79 -1.21
CA ILE A 93 -10.43 -6.97 -2.68
C ILE A 93 -11.81 -7.18 -3.32
N GLN A 94 -12.79 -7.70 -2.56
CA GLN A 94 -14.16 -7.92 -3.03
C GLN A 94 -15.08 -6.70 -2.83
N GLU A 95 -14.58 -5.61 -2.23
CA GLU A 95 -15.34 -4.36 -2.12
C GLU A 95 -15.44 -3.69 -3.51
N GLU A 96 -16.62 -3.77 -4.13
CA GLU A 96 -16.95 -3.03 -5.38
C GLU A 96 -17.27 -1.54 -5.13
#